data_AF-A0A238X971-F1
#
_entry.id   AF-A0A238X971-F1
#
_cell.length_a   1.000
_cell.length_b   1.000
_cell.length_c   1.000
_cell.angle_alpha   90.00
_cell.angle_beta   90.00
_cell.angle_gamma   90.00
#
_symmetry.space_group_name_H-M   'P 1'
#
loop_
_entity.id
_entity.type
_entity.pdbx_description
1 polymer ?
#
loop_
_entity_poly.entity_id
_entity_poly.type
_entity_poly.pdbx_seq_one_letter_code
_entity_poly.pdbx_strand_id
1 'polypeptide(L)'
;MISNSATTTLSDDEIFELLANPRRRFVLLSLRESGQAIPLTDIADSMAGASRDVGVSGPDRAERKRAYVSLYQTHIPSLVDAGVVTYDADSGFVALTDRANMLFPFLDLSDHDDDWAMRYLIIAVVGLVVYVPAAFVGTPSQLAVIGMIFLASVLLVGVFHRRAVRPSIKRRTKRRMTRRWA
;
A
#
# COMPACT_ATOMS: atom_id res chain seq x y z
N MET A 1 37.37 -12.45 -2.95
CA MET A 1 36.59 -13.12 -4.00
C MET A 1 35.76 -14.20 -3.34
N ILE A 2 34.48 -13.92 -3.08
CA ILE A 2 33.50 -14.94 -2.66
C ILE A 2 32.48 -15.00 -3.79
N SER A 3 32.45 -16.12 -4.49
CA SER A 3 31.49 -16.42 -5.54
C SER A 3 30.10 -16.53 -4.93
N ASN A 4 29.17 -15.64 -5.30
CA ASN A 4 27.77 -15.79 -4.93
C ASN A 4 27.08 -16.66 -5.98
N SER A 5 26.86 -17.92 -5.63
CA SER A 5 26.06 -18.89 -6.35
C SER A 5 24.63 -18.36 -6.52
N ALA A 6 24.04 -18.56 -7.70
CA ALA A 6 22.69 -18.13 -8.06
C ALA A 6 21.64 -18.46 -6.98
N THR A 7 21.22 -17.45 -6.23
CA THR A 7 20.07 -17.56 -5.31
C THR A 7 18.78 -17.40 -6.12
N THR A 8 18.11 -18.53 -6.36
CA THR A 8 16.78 -18.61 -7.00
C THR A 8 15.67 -17.99 -6.13
N THR A 9 15.99 -17.61 -4.89
CA THR A 9 15.07 -17.05 -3.90
C THR A 9 15.41 -15.59 -3.59
N LEU A 10 14.39 -14.73 -3.48
CA LEU A 10 14.54 -13.37 -2.93
C LEU A 10 14.59 -13.44 -1.41
N SER A 11 15.44 -12.63 -0.78
CA SER A 11 15.40 -12.41 0.67
C SER A 11 14.22 -11.54 1.08
N ASP A 12 13.79 -11.63 2.34
CA ASP A 12 12.71 -10.79 2.86
C ASP A 12 13.01 -9.29 2.71
N ASP A 13 14.25 -8.87 2.94
CA ASP A 13 14.67 -7.48 2.79
C ASP A 13 14.51 -6.99 1.34
N GLU A 14 14.92 -7.79 0.36
CA GLU A 14 14.73 -7.49 -1.07
C GLU A 14 13.24 -7.42 -1.43
N ILE A 15 12.44 -8.35 -0.91
CA ILE A 15 10.98 -8.36 -1.11
C ILE A 15 10.37 -7.06 -0.56
N PHE A 16 10.69 -6.71 0.69
CA PHE A 16 10.18 -5.49 1.31
C PHE A 16 10.67 -4.24 0.60
N GLU A 17 11.93 -4.21 0.15
CA GLU A 17 12.46 -3.11 -0.64
C GLU A 17 11.66 -2.94 -1.95
N LEU A 18 11.45 -4.02 -2.70
CA LEU A 18 10.67 -3.99 -3.94
C LEU A 18 9.22 -3.56 -3.69
N LEU A 19 8.58 -4.06 -2.63
CA LEU A 19 7.18 -3.78 -2.35
C LEU A 19 6.94 -2.46 -1.61
N ALA A 20 7.98 -1.82 -1.05
CA ALA A 20 7.86 -0.55 -0.34
C ALA A 20 7.26 0.56 -1.22
N ASN A 21 7.56 0.56 -2.52
CA ASN A 21 7.05 1.59 -3.42
C ASN A 21 5.66 1.21 -3.98
N PRO A 22 4.62 2.03 -3.78
CA PRO A 22 3.27 1.74 -4.28
C PRO A 22 3.22 1.62 -5.81
N ARG A 23 4.11 2.29 -6.56
CA ARG A 23 4.15 2.19 -8.03
C ARG A 23 4.67 0.83 -8.49
N ARG A 24 5.65 0.24 -7.80
CA ARG A 24 6.11 -1.14 -8.09
C ARG A 24 5.02 -2.16 -7.78
N ARG A 25 4.32 -1.99 -6.64
CA ARG A 25 3.15 -2.82 -6.32
C ARG A 25 2.06 -2.72 -7.39
N PHE A 26 1.76 -1.51 -7.86
CA PHE A 26 0.80 -1.30 -8.93
C PHE A 26 1.17 -2.08 -10.20
N VAL A 27 2.44 -1.98 -10.65
CA VAL A 27 2.93 -2.73 -11.83
C VAL A 27 2.73 -4.24 -11.65
N LEU A 28 3.18 -4.79 -10.51
CA LEU A 28 3.09 -6.22 -10.23
C LEU A 28 1.63 -6.70 -10.18
N LEU A 29 0.73 -5.90 -9.60
CA LEU A 29 -0.70 -6.19 -9.55
C LEU A 29 -1.33 -6.13 -10.93
N SER A 30 -1.05 -5.11 -11.75
CA SER A 30 -1.58 -5.00 -13.12
C SER A 30 -1.15 -6.18 -14.00
N LEU A 31 0.12 -6.57 -13.92
CA LEU A 31 0.62 -7.73 -14.67
C LEU A 31 0.00 -9.04 -14.15
N ARG A 32 -0.18 -9.19 -12.84
CA ARG A 32 -0.85 -10.35 -12.24
C ARG A 32 -2.30 -10.47 -12.71
N GLU A 33 -3.03 -9.35 -12.69
CA GLU A 33 -4.43 -9.28 -13.11
C GLU A 33 -4.61 -9.57 -14.60
N SER A 34 -3.68 -9.11 -15.44
CA SER A 34 -3.72 -9.41 -16.88
C SER A 34 -3.30 -10.84 -17.20
N GLY A 35 -2.44 -11.46 -16.39
CA GLY A 35 -1.87 -12.79 -16.64
C GLY A 35 -0.99 -12.89 -17.90
N GLN A 36 -0.69 -11.78 -18.55
CA GLN A 36 0.03 -11.70 -19.82
C GLN A 36 0.96 -10.48 -19.83
N ALA A 37 1.82 -10.40 -20.85
CA ALA A 37 2.64 -9.23 -21.09
C ALA A 37 1.77 -8.02 -21.46
N ILE A 38 2.06 -6.85 -20.87
CA ILE A 38 1.31 -5.61 -21.10
C ILE A 38 2.26 -4.54 -21.65
N PRO A 39 1.83 -3.68 -22.59
CA PRO A 39 2.59 -2.52 -22.99
C PRO A 39 2.88 -1.60 -21.80
N LEU A 40 4.11 -1.10 -21.70
CA LEU A 40 4.49 -0.15 -20.64
C LEU A 40 3.62 1.12 -20.66
N THR A 41 3.16 1.53 -21.85
CA THR A 41 2.24 2.65 -22.05
C THR A 41 0.90 2.42 -21.36
N ASP A 42 0.37 1.20 -21.40
CA ASP A 42 -0.96 0.89 -20.86
C ASP A 42 -0.91 0.83 -19.32
N ILE A 43 0.22 0.35 -18.78
CA ILE A 43 0.51 0.41 -17.34
C ILE A 43 0.64 1.87 -16.90
N ALA A 44 1.33 2.72 -17.67
CA ALA A 44 1.48 4.14 -17.39
C ALA A 44 0.14 4.88 -17.42
N ASP A 45 -0.72 4.57 -18.38
CA ASP A 45 -2.05 5.16 -18.55
C ASP A 45 -2.96 4.77 -17.38
N SER A 46 -2.95 3.49 -17.01
CA SER A 46 -3.69 2.98 -15.85
C SER A 46 -3.21 3.63 -14.54
N MET A 47 -1.90 3.79 -14.37
CA MET A 47 -1.31 4.44 -13.19
C MET A 47 -1.65 5.94 -13.11
N ALA A 48 -1.62 6.64 -14.25
CA ALA A 48 -2.01 8.04 -14.33
C ALA A 48 -3.51 8.22 -14.01
N GLY A 49 -4.36 7.31 -14.50
CA GLY A 49 -5.79 7.29 -14.20
C GLY A 49 -6.09 7.01 -12.73
N ALA A 50 -5.38 6.05 -12.11
CA ALA A 50 -5.57 5.69 -10.70
C ALA A 50 -5.14 6.78 -9.71
N SER A 51 -4.30 7.73 -10.13
CA SER A 51 -3.79 8.82 -9.29
C SER A 51 -4.76 10.01 -9.18
N ARG A 52 -5.85 10.03 -9.95
CA ARG A 52 -6.82 11.12 -9.97
C ARG A 52 -7.94 10.92 -8.95
N ASP A 53 -8.42 12.03 -8.40
CA ASP A 53 -9.72 12.10 -7.76
C ASP A 53 -10.85 12.09 -8.81
N VAL A 54 -11.96 11.44 -8.46
CA VAL A 54 -13.09 11.18 -9.36
C VAL A 54 -13.74 12.50 -9.79
N GLY A 55 -13.68 12.83 -11.08
CA GLY A 55 -14.40 13.99 -11.65
C GLY A 55 -13.78 14.61 -12.90
N VAL A 56 -12.52 14.30 -13.22
CA VAL A 56 -11.83 14.87 -14.39
C VAL A 56 -11.69 13.82 -15.49
N SER A 57 -12.21 14.12 -16.67
CA SER A 57 -12.16 13.27 -17.88
C SER A 57 -10.71 12.92 -18.22
N GLY A 58 -10.34 11.62 -18.18
CA GLY A 58 -9.09 11.01 -18.69
C GLY A 58 -7.76 11.60 -18.18
N PRO A 59 -6.70 10.81 -17.93
CA PRO A 59 -5.41 11.37 -17.53
C PRO A 59 -4.89 12.36 -18.57
N ASP A 60 -4.48 13.56 -18.14
CA ASP A 60 -3.92 14.56 -19.07
C ASP A 60 -2.60 14.04 -19.66
N ARG A 61 -2.27 14.44 -20.89
CA ARG A 61 -1.07 13.99 -21.62
C ARG A 61 0.20 14.16 -20.78
N ALA A 62 0.28 15.22 -19.97
CA ALA A 62 1.41 15.48 -19.09
C ALA A 62 1.54 14.47 -17.93
N GLU A 63 0.42 13.92 -17.44
CA GLU A 63 0.41 12.93 -16.35
C GLU A 63 0.81 11.56 -16.87
N ARG A 64 0.24 11.13 -18.01
CA ARG A 64 0.63 9.88 -18.68
C ARG A 64 2.13 9.86 -18.98
N LYS A 65 2.66 10.96 -19.53
CA LYS A 65 4.10 11.11 -19.78
C LYS A 65 4.93 10.99 -18.50
N ARG A 66 4.49 11.62 -17.39
CA ARG A 66 5.19 11.53 -16.10
C ARG A 66 5.17 10.11 -15.53
N ALA A 67 4.03 9.42 -15.61
CA ALA A 67 3.91 8.03 -15.19
C ALA A 67 4.83 7.11 -16.01
N TYR A 68 4.80 7.25 -17.34
CA TYR A 68 5.65 6.48 -18.24
C TYR A 68 7.14 6.67 -17.94
N VAL A 69 7.61 7.93 -17.84
CA VAL A 69 9.02 8.23 -17.54
C VAL A 69 9.44 7.64 -16.20
N SER A 70 8.61 7.79 -15.17
CA SER A 70 8.88 7.22 -13.84
C SER A 70 8.95 5.69 -13.86
N LEU A 71 8.05 5.03 -14.60
CA LEU A 71 8.07 3.59 -14.75
C LEU A 71 9.34 3.14 -15.45
N TYR A 72 9.63 3.73 -16.61
CA TYR A 72 10.77 3.37 -17.45
C TYR A 72 12.12 3.58 -16.75
N GLN A 73 12.28 4.69 -16.01
CA GLN A 73 13.57 5.06 -15.43
C GLN A 73 13.84 4.45 -14.06
N THR A 74 12.81 4.16 -13.28
CA THR A 74 12.98 3.76 -11.88
C THR A 74 12.36 2.41 -11.57
N HIS A 75 11.10 2.20 -11.95
CA HIS A 75 10.37 1.03 -11.45
C HIS A 75 10.62 -0.24 -12.26
N ILE A 76 10.59 -0.15 -13.59
CA ILE A 76 10.87 -1.30 -14.45
C ILE A 76 12.31 -1.78 -14.29
N PRO A 77 13.35 -0.91 -14.32
CA PRO A 77 14.73 -1.37 -14.11
C PRO A 77 14.90 -2.09 -12.76
N SER A 78 14.38 -1.53 -11.67
CA SER A 78 14.44 -2.16 -10.35
C SER A 78 13.73 -3.53 -10.28
N LEU A 79 12.62 -3.72 -11.00
CA LEU A 79 11.92 -5.00 -11.06
C LEU A 79 12.60 -6.02 -11.98
N VAL A 80 13.28 -5.54 -13.04
CA VAL A 80 14.11 -6.36 -13.94
C VAL A 80 15.38 -6.80 -13.24
N ASP A 81 16.04 -5.91 -12.49
CA ASP A 81 17.26 -6.20 -11.73
C ASP A 81 17.00 -7.28 -10.67
N ALA A 82 15.83 -7.23 -10.02
CA ALA A 82 15.38 -8.27 -9.09
C ALA A 82 14.93 -9.56 -9.79
N GLY A 83 14.86 -9.57 -11.12
CA GLY A 83 14.46 -10.70 -11.94
C GLY A 83 13.01 -11.11 -11.75
N VAL A 84 12.13 -10.21 -11.29
CA VAL A 84 10.70 -10.50 -11.09
C VAL A 84 9.86 -10.13 -12.31
N VAL A 85 10.37 -9.26 -13.16
CA VAL A 85 9.73 -8.80 -14.39
C VAL A 85 10.74 -8.84 -15.54
N THR A 86 10.27 -9.07 -16.76
CA THR A 86 11.04 -8.81 -17.99
C THR A 86 10.49 -7.59 -18.70
N TYR A 87 11.39 -6.86 -19.36
CA TYR A 87 11.04 -5.75 -20.24
C TYR A 87 11.71 -5.94 -21.59
N ASP A 88 10.90 -5.95 -22.64
CA ASP A 88 11.37 -5.98 -24.02
C ASP A 88 11.40 -4.54 -24.54
N ALA A 89 12.60 -4.03 -24.83
CA ALA A 89 12.80 -2.66 -25.29
C ALA A 89 12.35 -2.45 -26.76
N ASP A 90 12.30 -3.52 -27.56
CA ASP A 90 11.92 -3.46 -28.97
C ASP A 90 10.39 -3.42 -29.09
N SER A 91 9.70 -4.29 -28.34
CA SER A 91 8.23 -4.32 -28.34
C SER A 91 7.58 -3.37 -27.33
N GLY A 92 8.31 -2.94 -26.30
CA GLY A 92 7.80 -2.11 -25.21
C GLY A 92 6.92 -2.85 -24.19
N PHE A 93 6.95 -4.19 -24.21
CA PHE A 93 6.14 -5.03 -23.34
C PHE A 93 6.85 -5.38 -22.04
N VAL A 94 6.06 -5.46 -20.98
CA VAL A 94 6.48 -5.85 -19.64
C VAL A 94 5.75 -7.13 -19.26
N ALA A 95 6.45 -8.14 -18.74
CA ALA A 95 5.84 -9.41 -18.33
C ALA A 95 6.36 -9.86 -16.95
N LEU A 96 5.54 -10.62 -16.21
CA LEU A 96 6.00 -11.27 -14.99
C LEU A 96 6.90 -12.47 -15.34
N THR A 97 7.85 -12.72 -14.46
CA THR A 97 8.59 -13.99 -14.42
C THR A 97 8.00 -14.90 -13.34
N ASP A 98 8.38 -16.16 -13.35
CA ASP A 98 8.02 -17.11 -12.28
C ASP A 98 8.50 -16.64 -10.89
N ARG A 99 9.60 -15.88 -10.84
CA ARG A 99 10.18 -15.33 -9.60
C ARG A 99 9.22 -14.36 -8.89
N ALA A 100 8.33 -13.70 -9.64
CA ALA A 100 7.35 -12.78 -9.06
C ALA A 100 6.34 -13.46 -8.14
N ASN A 101 6.13 -14.78 -8.27
CA ASN A 101 5.22 -15.53 -7.41
C ASN A 101 5.59 -15.45 -5.92
N MET A 102 6.88 -15.24 -5.62
CA MET A 102 7.35 -15.02 -4.24
C MET A 102 6.87 -13.69 -3.63
N LEU A 103 6.54 -12.70 -4.45
CA LEU A 103 6.09 -11.38 -3.98
C LEU A 103 4.60 -11.33 -3.65
N PHE A 104 3.78 -12.16 -4.29
CA PHE A 104 2.32 -12.06 -4.19
C PHE A 104 1.74 -12.31 -2.80
N PRO A 105 2.24 -13.28 -1.99
CA PRO A 105 1.79 -13.42 -0.61
C PRO A 105 1.92 -12.13 0.20
N PHE A 106 3.00 -11.37 0.00
CA PHE A 106 3.24 -10.10 0.69
C PHE A 106 2.39 -8.95 0.15
N LEU A 107 2.13 -8.94 -1.17
CA LEU A 107 1.21 -7.99 -1.79
C LEU A 107 -0.22 -8.13 -1.24
N ASP A 108 -0.70 -9.36 -1.05
CA ASP A 108 -2.06 -9.64 -0.58
C ASP A 108 -2.24 -9.30 0.92
N LEU A 109 -1.18 -9.47 1.73
CA LEU A 109 -1.13 -8.96 3.10
C LEU A 109 -1.21 -7.43 3.14
N SER A 110 -0.50 -6.76 2.24
CA SER A 110 -0.49 -5.30 2.18
C SER A 110 -1.82 -4.71 1.71
N ASP A 111 -2.68 -5.46 1.01
CA ASP A 111 -4.02 -4.99 0.59
C ASP A 111 -5.04 -4.91 1.76
N HIS A 112 -4.65 -5.28 2.98
CA HIS A 112 -5.44 -5.08 4.20
C HIS A 112 -5.09 -3.79 4.97
N ASP A 113 -4.15 -2.97 4.47
CA ASP A 113 -3.64 -1.76 5.13
C ASP A 113 -4.59 -0.53 5.06
N ASP A 114 -5.88 -0.76 4.79
CA ASP A 114 -6.92 0.27 4.64
C ASP A 114 -7.73 0.52 5.93
N ASP A 115 -7.65 -0.39 6.90
CA ASP A 115 -8.64 -0.47 7.98
C ASP A 115 -8.24 0.30 9.25
N TRP A 116 -7.33 1.27 9.11
CA TRP A 116 -6.95 2.17 10.21
C TRP A 116 -8.15 2.96 10.71
N ALA A 117 -9.04 3.41 9.82
CA ALA A 117 -10.25 4.14 10.20
C ALA A 117 -11.17 3.33 11.12
N MET A 118 -11.37 2.03 10.85
CA MET A 118 -12.18 1.16 11.69
C MET A 118 -11.52 0.91 13.04
N ARG A 119 -10.21 0.69 13.06
CA ARG A 119 -9.45 0.51 14.30
C ARG A 119 -9.48 1.76 15.18
N TYR A 120 -9.26 2.95 14.60
CA TYR A 120 -9.40 4.22 15.32
C TYR A 120 -10.85 4.48 15.77
N LEU A 121 -11.84 4.05 14.98
CA LEU A 121 -13.25 4.15 15.36
C LEU A 121 -13.57 3.25 16.56
N ILE A 122 -13.10 2.00 16.57
CA ILE A 122 -13.27 1.09 17.73
C ILE A 122 -12.63 1.71 18.97
N ILE A 123 -11.43 2.29 18.86
CA ILE A 123 -10.76 2.97 19.97
C ILE A 123 -11.57 4.17 20.45
N ALA A 124 -12.05 5.03 19.54
CA ALA A 124 -12.86 6.19 19.88
C ALA A 124 -14.17 5.81 20.55
N VAL A 125 -14.83 4.74 20.07
CA VAL A 125 -16.08 4.21 20.64
C VAL A 125 -15.83 3.63 22.03
N VAL A 126 -14.77 2.84 22.22
CA VAL A 126 -14.41 2.30 23.54
C VAL A 126 -14.11 3.44 24.52
N GLY A 127 -13.36 4.45 24.09
CA GLY A 127 -13.10 5.65 24.90
C GLY A 127 -14.38 6.40 25.28
N LEU A 128 -15.30 6.57 24.33
CA LEU A 128 -16.59 7.23 24.56
C LEU A 128 -17.47 6.44 25.54
N VAL A 129 -17.53 5.11 25.39
CA VAL A 129 -18.29 4.19 26.25
C VAL A 129 -17.75 4.18 27.68
N VAL A 130 -16.45 4.39 27.88
CA VAL A 130 -15.86 4.53 29.22
C VAL A 130 -16.11 5.93 29.79
N TYR A 131 -15.97 6.98 28.97
CA TYR A 131 -16.08 8.38 29.40
C TYR A 131 -17.51 8.78 29.79
N VAL A 132 -18.50 8.39 28.97
CA VAL A 132 -19.89 8.82 29.17
C VAL A 132 -20.44 8.39 30.53
N PRO A 133 -20.39 7.10 30.94
CA PRO A 133 -20.87 6.67 32.25
C PRO A 133 -20.11 7.30 33.42
N ALA A 134 -18.79 7.49 33.27
CA ALA A 134 -17.97 8.14 34.29
C ALA A 134 -18.39 9.59 34.57
N ALA A 135 -18.83 10.32 33.55
CA ALA A 135 -19.30 11.69 33.69
C ALA A 135 -20.63 11.82 34.45
N PHE A 136 -21.44 10.76 34.51
CA PHE A 136 -22.73 10.75 35.22
C PHE A 136 -22.65 10.25 36.67
N VAL A 137 -21.53 9.66 37.07
CA VAL A 137 -21.38 8.97 38.38
C VAL A 137 -20.31 9.61 39.29
N GLY A 138 -19.42 10.46 38.76
CA GLY A 138 -18.18 10.85 39.42
C GLY A 138 -18.23 12.01 40.45
N THR A 139 -17.61 11.82 41.62
CA THR A 139 -17.12 12.91 42.49
C THR A 139 -15.71 13.37 42.07
N PRO A 140 -15.23 14.58 42.45
CA PRO A 140 -14.00 15.18 41.87
C PRO A 140 -12.72 14.32 41.94
N SER A 141 -12.59 13.42 42.93
CA SER A 141 -11.43 12.53 43.09
C SER A 141 -11.38 11.37 42.08
N GLN A 142 -12.53 10.97 41.51
CA GLN A 142 -12.62 9.90 40.53
C GLN A 142 -12.17 10.34 39.12
N LEU A 143 -12.26 11.63 38.83
CA LEU A 143 -11.78 12.21 37.57
C LEU A 143 -10.26 12.06 37.38
N ALA A 144 -9.49 12.05 38.48
CA ALA A 144 -8.02 11.90 38.44
C ALA A 144 -7.56 10.50 38.03
N VAL A 145 -8.22 9.44 38.53
CA VAL A 145 -7.92 8.05 38.18
C VAL A 145 -8.24 7.78 36.70
N ILE A 146 -9.35 8.34 36.23
CA ILE A 146 -9.80 8.21 34.84
C ILE A 146 -8.86 8.97 33.89
N GLY A 147 -8.41 10.17 34.28
CA GLY A 147 -7.38 10.92 33.55
C GLY A 147 -6.07 10.15 33.43
N MET A 148 -5.64 9.44 34.48
CA MET A 148 -4.44 8.59 34.43
C MET A 148 -4.59 7.40 33.47
N ILE A 149 -5.75 6.74 33.46
CA ILE A 149 -6.01 5.62 32.52
C ILE A 149 -6.05 6.13 31.07
N PHE A 150 -6.64 7.31 30.84
CA PHE A 150 -6.66 7.95 29.52
C PHE A 150 -5.25 8.35 29.05
N LEU A 151 -4.44 8.97 29.91
CA LEU A 151 -3.06 9.32 29.59
C LEU A 151 -2.22 8.06 29.33
N ALA A 152 -2.39 7.00 30.14
CA ALA A 152 -1.68 5.74 29.95
C ALA A 152 -2.06 5.05 28.62
N SER A 153 -3.34 5.09 28.23
CA SER A 153 -3.78 4.51 26.95
C SER A 153 -3.26 5.30 25.75
N VAL A 154 -3.31 6.65 25.80
CA VAL A 154 -2.74 7.52 24.76
C VAL A 154 -1.23 7.30 24.64
N LEU A 155 -0.51 7.13 25.76
CA LEU A 155 0.94 6.94 25.77
C LEU A 155 1.33 5.54 25.24
N LEU A 156 0.61 4.48 25.65
CA LEU A 156 0.81 3.13 25.15
C LEU A 156 0.53 3.04 23.64
N VAL A 157 -0.51 3.72 23.17
CA VAL A 157 -0.85 3.85 21.75
C VAL A 157 0.19 4.67 20.99
N GLY A 158 0.67 5.80 21.54
CA GLY A 158 1.72 6.62 20.93
C GLY A 158 3.04 5.86 20.78
N VAL A 159 3.39 5.02 21.75
CA VAL A 159 4.56 4.12 21.68
C VAL A 159 4.36 3.02 20.64
N PHE A 160 3.16 2.43 20.54
CA PHE A 160 2.82 1.46 19.51
C PHE A 160 2.86 2.10 18.10
N HIS A 161 2.33 3.32 17.95
CA HIS A 161 2.37 4.10 16.72
C HIS A 161 3.80 4.49 16.31
N ARG A 162 4.66 4.92 17.23
CA ARG A 162 6.07 5.22 16.92
C ARG A 162 6.85 3.98 16.45
N ARG A 163 6.42 2.78 16.86
CA ARG A 163 6.96 1.51 16.36
C ARG A 163 6.32 1.02 15.05
N ALA A 164 5.07 1.41 14.77
CA ALA A 164 4.31 0.89 13.63
C ALA A 164 4.17 1.86 12.43
N VAL A 165 4.37 3.17 12.62
CA VAL A 165 4.15 4.19 11.58
C VAL A 165 5.46 4.81 11.12
N ARG A 166 6.15 4.03 10.29
CA ARG A 166 6.78 4.50 9.06
C ARG A 166 6.33 3.51 7.96
N PRO A 167 5.91 3.95 6.77
CA PRO A 167 4.88 4.93 6.41
C PRO A 167 3.82 4.31 5.43
N SER A 168 2.53 4.67 5.52
CA SER A 168 1.62 4.51 4.36
C SER A 168 0.43 5.49 4.40
N ILE A 169 0.62 6.59 3.67
CA ILE A 169 -0.41 7.59 3.36
C ILE A 169 -1.22 7.10 2.14
N LYS A 170 -2.54 7.24 2.25
CA LYS A 170 -3.60 7.21 1.22
C LYS A 170 -4.09 5.85 0.75
N ARG A 171 -5.27 5.50 1.26
CA ARG A 171 -6.18 4.55 0.64
C ARG A 171 -7.62 5.07 0.81
N ARG A 172 -8.31 5.31 -0.31
CA ARG A 172 -9.71 5.73 -0.36
C ARG A 172 -10.34 5.40 -1.72
N THR A 173 -10.36 4.11 -2.09
CA THR A 173 -10.96 3.73 -3.40
C THR A 173 -11.69 2.38 -3.42
N LYS A 174 -12.05 1.77 -2.29
CA LYS A 174 -12.71 0.44 -2.28
C LYS A 174 -14.24 0.45 -2.09
N ARG A 175 -14.97 1.46 -2.60
CA ARG A 175 -16.47 1.50 -2.47
C ARG A 175 -17.28 1.66 -3.77
N ARG A 176 -16.74 1.34 -4.95
CA ARG A 176 -17.52 1.46 -6.21
C ARG A 176 -17.56 0.24 -7.13
N MET A 177 -16.97 -0.89 -6.76
CA MET A 177 -16.91 -2.06 -7.66
C MET A 177 -18.11 -3.02 -7.62
N THR A 178 -19.09 -2.85 -6.72
CA THR A 178 -20.23 -3.78 -6.60
C THR A 178 -21.51 -3.37 -7.36
N ARG A 179 -21.45 -2.42 -8.30
CA ARG A 179 -22.68 -1.89 -8.94
C ARG A 179 -22.71 -1.80 -10.48
N ARG A 180 -21.80 -2.42 -11.22
CA ARG A 180 -21.78 -2.28 -12.70
C ARG A 180 -21.73 -3.57 -13.52
N TRP A 181 -22.17 -4.70 -12.95
CA TRP A 181 -22.47 -5.91 -13.73
C TRP A 181 -23.83 -6.49 -13.29
N ALA A 182 -24.87 -5.67 -13.43
CA ALA A 182 -26.26 -6.07 -13.53
C ALA A 182 -26.85 -5.27 -14.70
#